data_AF-A0A9E5BC03-F1
#
_entry.id   AF-A0A9E5BC03-F1
#
_cell.length_a   1.000
_cell.length_b   1.000
_cell.length_c   1.000
_cell.angle_alpha   90.00
_cell.angle_beta   90.00
_cell.angle_gamma   90.00
#
_symmetry.space_group_name_H-M   'P 1'
#
loop_
_entity.id
_entity.type
_entity.pdbx_description
1 polymer ?
#
loop_
_entity_poly.entity_id
_entity_poly.type
_entity_poly.pdbx_seq_one_letter_code
_entity_poly.pdbx_strand_id
1 'polypeptide(L)'
;MRKEAPAHLNLTETQLRGYLGMFGLSSNKVFQESGTLSGGEKTKLALAMLMVGRNNLLLLDEPTNNLDPSSREAIADALSTWKGAIIFVSHDTEFVERLEPTKVLLLPDGEVDYFNQSWLDLVSLS
;
A
#
# COMPACT_ATOMS: atom_id res chain seq x y z
N MET A 1 4.13 -7.09 20.15
CA MET A 1 3.08 -6.73 19.15
C MET A 1 1.79 -6.43 19.89
N ARG A 2 1.01 -5.44 19.44
CA ARG A 2 -0.29 -5.13 20.07
C ARG A 2 -1.24 -6.33 19.87
N LYS A 3 -1.93 -6.73 20.94
CA LYS A 3 -2.91 -7.84 20.91
C LYS A 3 -4.27 -7.43 20.31
N GLU A 4 -4.52 -6.12 20.20
CA GLU A 4 -5.80 -5.56 19.74
C GLU A 4 -5.55 -4.37 18.82
N ALA A 5 -6.48 -4.15 17.89
CA ALA A 5 -6.50 -2.94 17.08
C ALA A 5 -6.58 -1.70 18.01
N PRO A 6 -5.93 -0.58 17.67
CA PRO A 6 -6.00 0.64 18.48
C PRO A 6 -7.43 1.01 18.88
N ALA A 7 -7.68 1.18 20.18
CA ALA A 7 -9.02 1.37 20.75
C ALA A 7 -9.83 2.55 20.16
N HIS A 8 -9.18 3.51 19.48
CA HIS A 8 -9.82 4.65 18.85
C HIS A 8 -10.46 4.34 17.48
N LEU A 9 -10.27 3.12 16.95
CA LEU A 9 -10.65 2.81 15.58
C LEU A 9 -12.16 2.54 15.39
N ASN A 10 -12.91 2.22 16.45
CA ASN A 10 -14.35 1.91 16.37
C ASN A 10 -14.72 1.00 15.18
N LEU A 11 -13.85 0.06 14.82
CA LEU A 11 -14.07 -0.91 13.75
C LEU A 11 -14.56 -2.23 14.32
N THR A 12 -15.53 -2.85 13.65
CA THR A 12 -15.96 -4.20 13.96
C THR A 12 -14.91 -5.22 13.50
N GLU A 13 -14.95 -6.42 14.07
CA GLU A 13 -14.11 -7.52 13.62
C GLU A 13 -14.32 -7.84 12.14
N THR A 14 -15.57 -7.76 11.65
CA THR A 14 -15.89 -7.92 10.22
C THR A 14 -15.18 -6.88 9.35
N GLN A 15 -15.14 -5.61 9.78
CA GLN A 15 -14.41 -4.56 9.05
C GLN A 15 -12.91 -4.82 9.06
N LEU A 16 -12.32 -5.18 10.21
CA LEU A 16 -10.89 -5.53 10.31
C LEU A 16 -10.53 -6.72 9.42
N ARG A 17 -11.36 -7.76 9.39
CA ARG A 17 -11.19 -8.91 8.49
C ARG A 17 -11.35 -8.53 7.02
N GLY A 18 -12.24 -7.59 6.72
CA GLY A 18 -12.38 -7.01 5.38
C GLY A 18 -11.09 -6.32 4.92
N TYR A 19 -10.51 -5.46 5.77
CA TYR A 19 -9.23 -4.82 5.48
C TYR A 19 -8.11 -5.85 5.27
N LEU A 20 -7.95 -6.83 6.16
CA LEU A 20 -6.97 -7.90 5.97
C LEU A 20 -7.19 -8.65 4.65
N GLY A 21 -8.46 -8.93 4.30
CA GLY A 21 -8.84 -9.57 3.05
C GLY A 21 -8.44 -8.77 1.80
N MET A 22 -8.56 -7.43 1.82
CA MET A 22 -8.11 -6.56 0.72
C MET A 22 -6.62 -6.72 0.42
N PHE A 23 -5.80 -7.06 1.42
CA PHE A 23 -4.37 -7.30 1.27
C PHE A 23 -4.02 -8.78 1.06
N GLY A 24 -5.00 -9.63 0.79
CA GLY A 24 -4.81 -11.07 0.59
C GLY A 24 -4.43 -11.83 1.86
N LEU A 25 -4.68 -11.25 3.04
CA LEU A 25 -4.55 -11.91 4.34
C LEU A 25 -5.91 -12.46 4.76
N SER A 26 -6.22 -13.67 4.31
CA SER A 26 -7.53 -14.31 4.53
C SER A 26 -7.41 -15.69 5.20
N SER A 27 -8.57 -16.28 5.54
CA SER A 27 -8.68 -17.65 6.06
C SER A 27 -7.83 -17.88 7.31
N ASN A 28 -6.95 -18.88 7.34
CA ASN A 28 -6.16 -19.21 8.53
C ASN A 28 -5.10 -18.15 8.86
N LYS A 29 -4.71 -17.30 7.90
CA LYS A 29 -3.64 -16.31 8.08
C LYS A 29 -4.01 -15.22 9.08
N VAL A 30 -5.29 -14.86 9.16
CA VAL A 30 -5.78 -13.83 10.11
C VAL A 30 -5.71 -14.30 11.57
N PHE A 31 -5.54 -15.61 11.80
CA PHE A 31 -5.40 -16.20 13.14
C PHE A 31 -3.95 -16.52 13.48
N GLN A 32 -3.01 -16.37 12.53
CA GLN A 32 -1.60 -16.61 12.78
C GLN A 32 -1.00 -15.50 13.63
N GLU A 33 -0.02 -15.87 14.46
CA GLU A 33 0.80 -14.88 15.13
C GLU A 33 1.59 -14.09 14.10
N SER A 34 1.53 -12.76 14.21
CA SER A 34 2.14 -11.88 13.21
C SER A 34 3.67 -11.98 13.15
N GLY A 35 4.31 -12.57 14.17
CA GLY A 35 5.72 -12.95 14.16
C GLY A 35 6.05 -14.08 13.17
N THR A 36 5.10 -14.99 12.92
CA THR A 36 5.27 -16.17 12.06
C THR A 36 4.96 -15.91 10.59
N LEU A 37 4.50 -14.70 10.25
CA LEU A 37 4.25 -14.28 8.87
C LEU A 37 5.57 -14.17 8.09
N SER A 38 5.51 -14.53 6.80
CA SER A 38 6.59 -14.27 5.83
C SER A 38 6.85 -12.77 5.65
N GLY A 39 7.96 -12.41 5.00
CA GLY A 39 8.29 -11.01 4.72
C GLY A 39 7.18 -10.26 3.97
N GLY A 40 6.67 -10.83 2.88
CA GLY A 40 5.58 -10.22 2.10
C GLY A 40 4.26 -10.11 2.87
N GLU A 41 3.96 -11.09 3.73
CA GLU A 41 2.76 -11.04 4.58
C GLU A 41 2.88 -9.98 5.68
N LYS A 42 4.08 -9.75 6.22
CA LYS A 42 4.35 -8.64 7.15
C LYS A 42 4.16 -7.29 6.47
N THR A 43 4.63 -7.14 5.22
CA THR A 43 4.38 -5.92 4.42
C THR A 43 2.89 -5.69 4.21
N LYS A 44 2.15 -6.72 3.80
CA LYS A 44 0.68 -6.66 3.65
C LYS A 44 -0.02 -6.26 4.94
N LEU A 45 0.39 -6.83 6.08
CA LEU A 45 -0.18 -6.51 7.38
C LEU A 45 0.11 -5.05 7.76
N ALA A 46 1.32 -4.56 7.48
CA ALA A 46 1.69 -3.17 7.73
C ALA A 46 0.82 -2.20 6.91
N LEU A 47 0.62 -2.49 5.62
CA LEU A 47 -0.24 -1.69 4.75
C LEU A 47 -1.71 -1.72 5.20
N ALA A 48 -2.22 -2.90 5.59
CA ALA A 48 -3.57 -3.03 6.17
C ALA A 48 -3.74 -2.17 7.43
N MET A 49 -2.74 -2.14 8.31
CA MET A 49 -2.76 -1.29 9.51
C MET A 49 -2.72 0.21 9.16
N LEU A 50 -1.98 0.60 8.12
CA LEU A 50 -1.93 2.00 7.66
C LEU A 50 -3.29 2.46 7.14
N MET A 51 -4.00 1.59 6.41
CA MET A 51 -5.33 1.88 5.87
C MET A 51 -6.42 2.00 6.94
N VAL A 52 -6.26 1.27 8.04
CA VAL A 52 -7.18 1.33 9.17
C VAL A 52 -7.01 2.64 9.95
N GLY A 53 -5.81 3.23 9.97
CA GLY A 53 -5.54 4.49 10.67
C GLY A 53 -6.27 5.70 10.06
N ARG A 54 -6.51 6.73 10.88
CA ARG A 54 -6.99 8.05 10.41
C ARG A 54 -5.84 8.90 9.86
N ASN A 55 -5.07 8.34 8.94
CA ASN A 55 -3.96 9.05 8.31
C ASN A 55 -4.49 9.91 7.16
N ASN A 56 -3.98 11.11 6.99
CA ASN A 56 -4.29 11.99 5.85
C ASN A 56 -3.22 11.95 4.76
N LEU A 57 -2.04 11.40 5.07
CA LEU A 57 -0.90 11.26 4.17
C LEU A 57 -0.24 9.90 4.39
N LEU A 58 0.06 9.21 3.28
CA LEU A 58 0.90 8.02 3.25
C LEU A 58 2.19 8.34 2.49
N LEU A 59 3.33 7.95 3.06
CA LEU A 59 4.63 7.96 2.38
C LEU A 59 5.07 6.51 2.21
N LEU A 60 5.23 6.08 0.97
CA LEU A 60 5.52 4.69 0.62
C LEU A 60 6.82 4.62 -0.17
N ASP A 61 7.80 3.92 0.37
CA ASP A 61 9.07 3.67 -0.32
C ASP A 61 9.09 2.21 -0.79
N GLU A 62 9.04 2.00 -2.10
CA GLU A 62 9.01 0.69 -2.76
C GLU A 62 8.00 -0.30 -2.14
N PRO A 63 6.69 0.07 -2.08
CA PRO A 63 5.68 -0.70 -1.33
C PRO A 63 5.37 -2.08 -1.91
N THR A 64 5.73 -2.32 -3.18
CA THR A 64 5.49 -3.59 -3.89
C THR A 64 6.66 -4.57 -3.81
N ASN A 65 7.77 -4.18 -3.19
CA ASN A 65 8.95 -5.02 -3.12
C ASN A 65 8.68 -6.32 -2.34
N ASN A 66 9.24 -7.44 -2.81
CA ASN A 66 9.05 -8.78 -2.26
C ASN A 66 7.61 -9.32 -2.30
N LEU A 67 6.74 -8.75 -3.14
CA LEU A 67 5.37 -9.21 -3.33
C LEU A 67 5.21 -9.95 -4.66
N ASP A 68 4.43 -11.02 -4.63
CA ASP A 68 3.94 -11.69 -5.84
C ASP A 68 2.97 -10.79 -6.64
N PRO A 69 2.79 -11.02 -7.95
CA PRO A 69 1.97 -10.15 -8.81
C PRO A 69 0.55 -9.91 -8.27
N SER A 70 -0.13 -10.97 -7.83
CA SER A 70 -1.51 -10.87 -7.30
C SER A 70 -1.61 -9.96 -6.07
N SER A 71 -0.53 -9.91 -5.28
CA SER A 71 -0.44 -9.08 -4.10
C SER A 71 -0.19 -7.61 -4.43
N ARG A 72 0.56 -7.33 -5.50
CA ARG A 72 0.79 -5.96 -5.97
C ARG A 72 -0.50 -5.34 -6.48
N GLU A 73 -1.25 -6.09 -7.29
CA GLU A 73 -2.56 -5.68 -7.78
C GLU A 73 -3.51 -5.34 -6.63
N ALA A 74 -3.60 -6.22 -5.62
CA ALA A 74 -4.46 -6.03 -4.47
C ALA A 74 -4.07 -4.80 -3.62
N ILE A 75 -2.78 -4.53 -3.47
CA ILE A 75 -2.31 -3.33 -2.76
C ILE A 75 -2.60 -2.07 -3.55
N ALA A 76 -2.37 -2.08 -4.86
CA ALA A 76 -2.67 -0.94 -5.71
C ALA A 76 -4.18 -0.62 -5.69
N ASP A 77 -5.05 -1.64 -5.74
CA ASP A 77 -6.50 -1.46 -5.59
C ASP A 77 -6.88 -0.93 -4.21
N ALA A 78 -6.25 -1.43 -3.15
CA ALA A 78 -6.52 -0.95 -1.80
C ALA A 78 -6.13 0.53 -1.67
N LEU A 79 -4.95 0.90 -2.17
CA LEU A 79 -4.42 2.26 -2.13
C LEU A 79 -5.18 3.24 -3.04
N SER A 80 -5.71 2.80 -4.18
CA SER A 80 -6.52 3.67 -5.06
C SER A 80 -7.82 4.15 -4.39
N THR A 81 -8.34 3.40 -3.41
CA THR A 81 -9.51 3.79 -2.61
C THR A 81 -9.19 4.76 -1.46
N TRP A 82 -7.91 5.07 -1.24
CA TRP A 82 -7.46 5.95 -0.17
C TRP A 82 -7.91 7.39 -0.42
N LYS A 83 -8.55 8.00 0.58
CA LYS A 83 -9.08 9.37 0.46
C LYS A 83 -8.08 10.47 0.81
N GLY A 84 -6.93 10.11 1.40
CA GLY A 84 -5.86 11.03 1.73
C GLY A 84 -4.87 11.21 0.58
N ALA A 85 -3.79 11.95 0.84
CA ALA A 85 -2.67 12.03 -0.08
C ALA A 85 -1.80 10.77 0.01
N ILE A 86 -1.24 10.34 -1.12
CA ILE A 86 -0.20 9.31 -1.20
C ILE A 86 0.99 9.94 -1.91
N ILE A 87 2.17 9.80 -1.31
CA ILE A 87 3.46 10.03 -1.94
C ILE A 87 4.15 8.67 -1.97
N PHE A 88 4.57 8.24 -3.15
CA PHE A 88 5.20 6.93 -3.29
C PHE A 88 6.40 6.98 -4.24
N VAL A 89 7.33 6.05 -4.02
CA VAL A 89 8.47 5.75 -4.89
C VAL A 89 8.31 4.31 -5.36
N SER A 90 8.40 4.08 -6.67
CA SER A 90 8.31 2.75 -7.25
C SER A 90 9.02 2.68 -8.60
N HIS A 91 9.65 1.54 -8.87
CA HIS A 91 10.15 1.13 -10.19
C HIS A 91 9.16 0.21 -10.94
N ASP A 92 7.96 -0.02 -10.41
CA ASP A 92 6.94 -0.89 -11.01
C ASP A 92 5.93 -0.05 -11.80
N THR A 93 6.01 -0.09 -13.13
CA THR A 93 5.16 0.71 -14.03
C THR A 93 3.68 0.36 -13.89
N GLU A 94 3.35 -0.93 -13.72
CA GLU A 94 1.96 -1.38 -13.58
C GLU A 94 1.35 -0.85 -12.28
N PHE A 95 2.15 -0.82 -11.21
CA PHE A 95 1.74 -0.22 -9.94
C PHE A 95 1.51 1.30 -10.05
N VAL A 96 2.42 2.02 -10.73
CA VAL A 96 2.29 3.47 -10.97
C VAL A 96 1.03 3.76 -11.78
N GLU A 97 0.80 3.03 -12.87
CA GLU A 97 -0.40 3.20 -13.71
C GLU A 97 -1.68 2.99 -12.93
N ARG A 98 -1.74 1.91 -12.14
CA ARG A 98 -2.94 1.56 -11.37
C ARG A 98 -3.27 2.56 -10.26
N LEU A 99 -2.27 3.24 -9.70
CA LEU A 99 -2.50 4.29 -8.71
C LEU A 99 -2.94 5.63 -9.31
N GLU A 100 -2.85 5.80 -10.63
CA GLU A 100 -3.25 7.02 -11.34
C GLU A 100 -2.75 8.30 -10.63
N PRO A 101 -1.44 8.47 -10.42
CA PRO A 101 -0.91 9.63 -9.71
C PRO A 101 -1.29 10.91 -10.43
N THR A 102 -1.50 11.97 -9.67
CA THR A 102 -1.83 13.29 -10.23
C THR A 102 -0.60 14.10 -10.61
N LYS A 103 0.54 13.84 -9.96
CA LYS A 103 1.78 14.60 -10.08
C LYS A 103 3.00 13.70 -9.98
N VAL A 104 4.10 14.19 -10.52
CA VAL A 104 5.45 13.62 -10.37
C VAL A 104 6.34 14.61 -9.64
N LEU A 105 7.25 14.11 -8.81
CA LEU A 105 8.30 14.88 -8.15
C LEU A 105 9.65 14.37 -8.65
N LEU A 106 10.39 15.22 -9.35
CA LEU A 106 11.70 14.93 -9.93
C LEU A 106 12.79 15.34 -8.95
N LEU A 107 13.65 14.39 -8.60
CA LEU A 107 14.79 14.59 -7.71
C LEU A 107 16.11 14.47 -8.51
N PRO A 108 17.18 15.18 -8.10
CA PRO A 108 17.33 15.95 -6.87
C PRO A 108 16.79 17.38 -6.92
N ASP A 109 16.45 17.89 -8.10
CA ASP A 109 16.14 19.32 -8.30
C ASP A 109 14.83 19.76 -7.64
N GLY A 110 13.96 18.81 -7.27
CA GLY A 110 12.70 19.09 -6.56
C GLY A 110 11.62 19.66 -7.47
N GLU A 111 11.72 19.43 -8.77
CA GLU A 111 10.74 19.90 -9.75
C GLU A 111 9.45 19.06 -9.67
N VAL A 112 8.30 19.71 -9.81
CA VAL A 112 6.99 19.06 -9.77
C VAL A 112 6.26 19.33 -11.07
N ASP A 113 5.77 18.27 -11.69
CA ASP A 113 4.92 18.35 -12.87
C ASP A 113 3.65 17.49 -12.69
N TYR A 114 2.68 17.66 -13.57
CA TYR A 114 1.53 16.78 -13.68
C TYR A 114 1.95 15.45 -14.29
N PHE A 115 1.41 14.36 -13.74
CA PHE A 115 1.64 13.05 -14.31
C PHE A 115 0.96 12.94 -15.67
N ASN A 116 1.62 12.23 -16.56
CA ASN A 116 1.16 11.82 -17.87
C ASN A 116 1.94 10.54 -18.25
N GLN A 117 1.45 9.83 -19.26
CA GLN A 117 1.96 8.50 -19.61
C GLN A 117 3.44 8.48 -20.03
N SER A 118 4.03 9.59 -20.51
CA SER A 118 5.44 9.61 -20.89
C SER A 118 6.39 9.46 -19.69
N TRP A 119 5.90 9.69 -18.47
CA TRP A 119 6.73 9.49 -17.26
C TRP A 119 6.98 8.02 -16.95
N LEU A 120 6.16 7.09 -17.47
CA LEU A 120 6.38 5.65 -17.27
C LEU A 120 7.68 5.17 -17.91
N ASP A 121 8.11 5.80 -19.00
CA ASP A 121 9.40 5.48 -19.63
C ASP A 121 10.54 5.68 -18.63
N LEU A 122 10.51 6.75 -17.84
CA LEU A 122 11.51 7.01 -16.80
C LEU A 122 11.42 6.04 -15.62
N VAL A 123 10.20 5.62 -15.24
CA VAL A 123 10.00 4.59 -14.20
C VAL A 123 10.62 3.26 -14.62
N SER A 124 10.51 2.90 -15.90
CA SER A 124 11.06 1.63 -16.43
C SER A 124 12.59 1.61 -16.55
N LEU A 125 13.24 2.79 -16.51
CA LEU A 125 14.68 2.97 -16.68
C LEU A 125 15.46 2.95 -15.36
N SER A 126 14.76 3.00 -14.22
CA SER A 126 15.35 3.06 -12.87
C SER A 126 15.47 1.69 -12.19
#